data_AF-A0A940IKW2-F1
#
_entry.id   AF-A0A940IKW2-F1
#
_cell.length_a   1.000
_cell.length_b   1.000
_cell.length_c   1.000
_cell.angle_alpha   90.00
_cell.angle_beta   90.00
_cell.angle_gamma   90.00
#
_symmetry.space_group_name_H-M   'P 1'
#
loop_
_entity.id
_entity.type
_entity.pdbx_description
1 polymer ?
#
loop_
_entity_poly.entity_id
_entity_poly.type
_entity_poly.pdbx_seq_one_letter_code
_entity_poly.pdbx_strand_id
1 'polypeptide(L)'
;MSKEIEVILRELDIITAVLIFIGQITIGGVFIQTGDAFSLSLSGPITGGSRVESNPRRPIVDGAIDIVNILTGVLLLTDQINVIGTYITSGRFTIVVGGPPFRGEKREGSDVERMLYDFGKYLQKK
;
A
#
# COMPACT_ATOMS: atom_id res chain seq x y z
N MET A 1 21.41 -5.43 8.81
CA MET A 1 20.74 -5.61 7.51
C MET A 1 19.25 -5.92 7.68
N SER A 2 18.83 -7.13 8.09
CA SER A 2 17.39 -7.45 8.25
C SER A 2 16.60 -6.46 9.12
N LYS A 3 17.12 -6.11 10.31
CA LYS A 3 16.49 -5.11 11.20
C LYS A 3 16.36 -3.72 10.60
N GLU A 4 17.35 -3.27 9.84
CA GLU A 4 17.31 -1.95 9.21
C GLU A 4 16.27 -1.92 8.09
N ILE A 5 16.19 -3.02 7.32
CA ILE A 5 15.16 -3.20 6.30
C ILE A 5 13.77 -3.18 6.97
N GLU A 6 13.56 -3.97 8.03
CA GLU A 6 12.29 -4.00 8.77
C GLU A 6 11.86 -2.63 9.27
N VAL A 7 12.79 -1.83 9.80
CA VAL A 7 12.52 -0.44 10.22
C VAL A 7 12.03 0.40 9.04
N ILE A 8 12.72 0.35 7.89
CA ILE A 8 12.32 1.08 6.68
C ILE A 8 10.94 0.60 6.21
N LEU A 9 10.68 -0.71 6.21
CA LEU A 9 9.39 -1.25 5.79
C LEU A 9 8.26 -0.73 6.68
N ARG A 10 8.50 -0.69 7.99
CA ARG A 10 7.56 -0.18 8.98
C ARG A 10 7.34 1.33 8.84
N GLU A 11 8.38 2.10 8.56
CA GLU A 11 8.28 3.53 8.31
C GLU A 11 7.41 3.82 7.07
N LEU A 12 7.55 3.02 6.01
CA LEU A 12 6.68 3.14 4.83
C LEU A 12 5.20 2.93 5.18
N ASP A 13 4.88 1.96 6.04
CA ASP A 13 3.51 1.71 6.48
C ASP A 13 2.97 2.89 7.30
N ILE A 14 3.79 3.43 8.22
CA ILE A 14 3.43 4.57 9.07
C ILE A 14 3.21 5.82 8.21
N ILE A 15 4.14 6.13 7.30
CA ILE A 15 4.02 7.28 6.39
C ILE A 15 2.75 7.13 5.54
N THR A 16 2.49 5.94 5.00
CA THR A 16 1.28 5.65 4.22
C THR A 16 0.02 5.87 5.06
N ALA A 17 -0.01 5.38 6.30
CA ALA A 17 -1.13 5.60 7.20
C ALA A 17 -1.37 7.09 7.49
N VAL A 18 -0.31 7.85 7.77
CA VAL A 18 -0.38 9.30 7.99
C VAL A 18 -0.96 9.99 6.76
N LEU A 19 -0.46 9.68 5.55
CA LEU A 19 -0.96 10.24 4.30
C LEU A 19 -2.45 9.93 4.05
N ILE A 20 -2.94 8.77 4.49
CA ILE A 20 -4.38 8.44 4.44
C ILE A 20 -5.16 9.35 5.38
N PHE A 21 -4.74 9.51 6.64
CA PHE A 21 -5.48 10.31 7.63
C PHE A 21 -5.55 11.79 7.28
N ILE A 22 -4.52 12.34 6.62
CA ILE A 22 -4.54 13.73 6.14
C ILE A 22 -5.17 13.88 4.74
N GLY A 23 -5.71 12.80 4.17
CA GLY A 23 -6.41 12.81 2.89
C GLY A 23 -5.53 13.01 1.65
N GLN A 24 -4.20 12.84 1.77
CA GLN A 24 -3.26 12.96 0.65
C GLN A 24 -3.26 11.72 -0.24
N ILE A 25 -3.63 10.57 0.31
CA ILE A 25 -3.94 9.35 -0.44
C ILE A 25 -5.22 8.74 0.09
N THR A 26 -5.93 8.02 -0.76
CA THR A 26 -7.18 7.34 -0.45
C THR A 26 -7.23 6.05 -1.26
N ILE A 27 -8.12 5.14 -0.88
CA ILE A 27 -8.40 3.96 -1.67
C ILE A 27 -8.98 4.39 -3.02
N GLY A 28 -8.24 4.08 -4.09
CA GLY A 28 -8.62 4.30 -5.49
C GLY A 28 -9.19 3.05 -6.16
N GLY A 29 -8.94 1.87 -5.61
CA GLY A 29 -9.47 0.61 -6.13
C GLY A 29 -8.95 -0.61 -5.38
N VAL A 30 -9.37 -1.78 -5.86
CA VAL A 30 -8.99 -3.09 -5.33
C VAL A 30 -8.36 -3.90 -6.45
N PHE A 31 -7.21 -4.52 -6.19
CA PHE A 31 -6.62 -5.51 -7.07
C PHE A 31 -6.99 -6.91 -6.55
N ILE A 32 -7.66 -7.68 -7.40
CA ILE A 32 -7.98 -9.09 -7.13
C ILE A 32 -6.81 -9.93 -7.60
N GLN A 33 -6.36 -10.83 -6.74
CA GLN A 33 -5.25 -11.75 -6.99
C GLN A 33 -5.79 -13.18 -7.07
N THR A 34 -4.99 -14.08 -7.65
CA THR A 34 -5.30 -15.52 -7.64
C THR A 34 -5.20 -16.08 -6.22
N GLY A 35 -6.06 -17.04 -5.86
CA GLY A 35 -6.02 -17.68 -4.52
C GLY A 35 -6.81 -16.93 -3.45
N ASP A 36 -7.93 -16.30 -3.83
CA ASP A 36 -8.86 -15.55 -2.95
C ASP A 36 -8.24 -14.34 -2.23
N ALA A 37 -7.06 -13.89 -2.65
CA ALA A 37 -6.39 -12.73 -2.08
C ALA A 37 -6.77 -11.44 -2.80
N PHE A 38 -6.72 -10.32 -2.08
CA PHE A 38 -6.84 -8.99 -2.68
C PHE A 38 -5.90 -7.98 -2.02
N SER A 39 -5.72 -6.84 -2.68
CA SER A 39 -4.94 -5.72 -2.16
C SER A 39 -5.61 -4.41 -2.52
N LEU A 40 -5.37 -3.37 -1.72
CA LEU A 40 -5.92 -2.05 -1.95
C LEU A 40 -4.92 -1.19 -2.71
N SER A 41 -5.40 -0.52 -3.75
CA SER A 41 -4.64 0.49 -4.49
C SER A 41 -4.96 1.86 -3.92
N LEU A 42 -3.94 2.53 -3.40
CA LEU A 42 -4.03 3.85 -2.79
C LEU A 42 -3.45 4.90 -3.74
N SER A 43 -4.18 6.01 -3.93
CA SER A 43 -3.77 7.13 -4.76
C SER A 43 -4.38 8.44 -4.26
N GLY A 44 -3.83 9.57 -4.64
CA GLY A 44 -4.39 10.87 -4.29
C GLY A 44 -3.52 12.03 -4.77
N PRO A 45 -3.76 13.25 -4.27
CA PRO A 45 -3.06 14.46 -4.70
C PRO A 45 -1.54 14.32 -4.77
N ILE A 46 -0.91 13.73 -3.75
CA ILE A 46 0.55 13.57 -3.69
C ILE A 46 1.09 12.56 -4.72
N THR A 47 0.24 11.65 -5.20
CA THR A 47 0.64 10.62 -6.18
C THR A 47 0.21 10.96 -7.61
N GLY A 48 -0.26 12.19 -7.84
CA GLY A 48 -0.76 12.66 -9.14
C GLY A 48 -2.23 12.29 -9.43
N GLY A 49 -2.95 11.78 -8.44
CA GLY A 49 -4.38 11.49 -8.50
C GLY A 49 -5.25 12.57 -7.87
N SER A 50 -6.57 12.36 -7.89
CA SER A 50 -7.52 13.13 -7.08
C SER A 50 -7.99 12.29 -5.90
N ARG A 51 -8.47 12.94 -4.83
CA ARG A 51 -9.19 12.23 -3.77
C ARG A 51 -10.48 11.65 -4.36
N VAL A 52 -10.77 10.41 -3.96
CA VAL A 52 -11.99 9.68 -4.30
C VAL A 52 -13.11 10.28 -3.49
N GLU A 53 -14.12 10.76 -4.20
CA GLU A 53 -15.32 11.36 -3.66
C GLU A 53 -16.51 10.85 -4.49
N SER A 54 -17.68 10.83 -3.87
CA SER A 54 -18.91 10.43 -4.54
C SER A 54 -19.31 11.40 -5.64
N ASN A 55 -19.89 10.85 -6.71
CA ASN A 55 -20.40 11.63 -7.83
C ASN A 55 -21.83 11.17 -8.20
N PRO A 56 -22.87 12.03 -8.02
CA PRO A 56 -22.83 13.37 -7.42
C PRO A 56 -22.43 13.32 -5.93
N ARG A 57 -21.94 14.44 -5.38
CA ARG A 57 -21.49 14.53 -3.98
C ARG A 57 -22.62 14.17 -3.01
N ARG A 58 -22.41 13.09 -2.25
CA ARG A 58 -23.32 12.52 -1.26
C ARG A 58 -22.56 12.32 0.04
N PRO A 59 -22.86 13.10 1.09
CA PRO A 59 -22.13 13.04 2.36
C PRO A 59 -22.08 11.65 3.00
N ILE A 60 -23.14 10.85 2.82
CA ILE A 60 -23.21 9.48 3.35
C ILE A 60 -22.20 8.56 2.65
N VAL A 61 -22.04 8.70 1.33
CA VAL A 61 -21.09 7.88 0.56
C VAL A 61 -19.67 8.33 0.84
N ASP A 62 -19.43 9.63 0.92
CA ASP A 62 -18.12 10.19 1.30
C ASP A 62 -17.71 9.75 2.71
N GLY A 63 -18.66 9.75 3.66
CA GLY A 63 -18.43 9.22 5.00
C GLY A 63 -18.08 7.74 5.02
N ALA A 64 -18.70 6.92 4.15
CA ALA A 64 -18.33 5.52 4.00
C ALA A 64 -16.90 5.37 3.45
N ILE A 65 -16.51 6.16 2.43
CA ILE A 65 -15.15 6.18 1.89
C ILE A 65 -14.14 6.56 2.99
N ASP A 66 -14.45 7.57 3.80
CA ASP A 66 -13.60 8.01 4.91
C ASP A 66 -13.44 6.93 5.99
N ILE A 67 -14.50 6.16 6.29
CA ILE A 67 -14.41 5.02 7.21
C ILE A 67 -13.44 3.96 6.67
N VAL A 68 -13.53 3.59 5.39
CA VAL A 68 -12.63 2.59 4.81
C VAL A 68 -11.19 3.08 4.81
N ASN A 69 -10.95 4.36 4.51
CA ASN A 69 -9.65 4.99 4.62
C ASN A 69 -9.11 4.91 6.06
N ILE A 70 -9.91 5.30 7.06
CA ILE A 70 -9.51 5.24 8.47
C ILE A 70 -9.16 3.82 8.88
N LEU A 71 -10.00 2.83 8.55
CA LEU A 71 -9.74 1.42 8.84
C LEU A 71 -8.43 0.94 8.20
N THR A 72 -8.17 1.34 6.95
CA THR A 72 -6.94 0.98 6.24
C THR A 72 -5.71 1.59 6.94
N GLY A 73 -5.78 2.86 7.34
CA GLY A 73 -4.71 3.51 8.11
C GLY A 73 -4.47 2.83 9.45
N VAL A 74 -5.53 2.43 10.16
CA VAL A 74 -5.43 1.68 11.43
C VAL A 74 -4.80 0.31 11.22
N LEU A 75 -5.16 -0.42 10.16
CA LEU A 75 -4.57 -1.72 9.85
C LEU A 75 -3.06 -1.62 9.55
N LEU A 76 -2.63 -0.55 8.87
CA LEU A 76 -1.19 -0.24 8.67
C LEU A 76 -0.51 0.04 10.02
N LEU A 77 -1.08 0.92 10.85
CA LEU A 77 -0.52 1.26 12.16
C LEU A 77 -0.50 0.08 13.15
N THR A 78 -1.39 -0.90 12.99
CA THR A 78 -1.43 -2.11 13.83
C THR A 78 -0.70 -3.30 13.20
N ASP A 79 0.01 -3.06 12.09
CA ASP A 79 0.85 -4.05 11.42
C ASP A 79 0.07 -5.29 10.93
N GLN A 80 -1.22 -5.08 10.64
CA GLN A 80 -2.13 -6.08 10.10
C GLN A 80 -2.08 -6.14 8.57
N ILE A 81 -1.75 -5.02 7.93
CA ILE A 81 -1.43 -4.93 6.50
C ILE A 81 -0.16 -4.09 6.34
N ASN A 82 0.51 -4.22 5.21
CA ASN A 82 1.73 -3.48 4.90
C ASN A 82 1.67 -2.95 3.48
N VAL A 83 2.51 -1.96 3.18
CA VAL A 83 2.86 -1.58 1.82
C VAL A 83 3.58 -2.76 1.19
N ILE A 84 2.99 -3.33 0.15
CA ILE A 84 3.54 -4.47 -0.59
C ILE A 84 4.18 -4.06 -1.91
N GLY A 85 3.95 -2.82 -2.36
CA GLY A 85 4.61 -2.29 -3.55
C GLY A 85 4.04 -0.97 -4.02
N THR A 86 4.53 -0.53 -5.18
CA THR A 86 4.08 0.67 -5.87
C THR A 86 3.93 0.39 -7.36
N TYR A 87 2.83 0.83 -7.97
CA TYR A 87 2.67 0.82 -9.42
C TYR A 87 2.89 2.22 -9.97
N ILE A 88 3.76 2.34 -10.97
CA ILE A 88 4.07 3.61 -11.63
C ILE A 88 3.47 3.59 -13.03
N THR A 89 2.82 4.68 -13.40
CA THR A 89 2.22 4.89 -14.74
C THR A 89 2.64 6.24 -15.29
N SER A 90 2.29 6.54 -16.55
CA SER A 90 2.58 7.85 -17.16
C SER A 90 1.78 8.96 -16.49
N GLY A 91 2.34 9.57 -15.44
CA GLY A 91 1.80 10.75 -14.77
C GLY A 91 1.27 10.54 -13.34
N ARG A 92 1.23 9.31 -12.85
CA ARG A 92 0.83 8.99 -11.47
C ARG A 92 1.47 7.70 -10.98
N PHE A 93 1.54 7.55 -9.67
CA PHE A 93 1.84 6.28 -9.04
C PHE A 93 0.75 5.91 -8.04
N THR A 94 0.66 4.63 -7.71
CA THR A 94 -0.22 4.12 -6.66
C THR A 94 0.58 3.31 -5.66
N ILE A 95 0.19 3.39 -4.40
CA ILE A 95 0.75 2.59 -3.32
C ILE A 95 -0.18 1.40 -3.12
N VAL A 96 0.39 0.20 -3.02
CA VAL A 96 -0.38 -1.03 -2.87
C VAL A 96 -0.20 -1.52 -1.45
N VAL A 97 -1.33 -1.76 -0.77
CA VAL A 97 -1.31 -2.32 0.58
C VAL A 97 -2.05 -3.66 0.61
N GLY A 98 -1.48 -4.61 1.36
CA GLY A 98 -2.00 -5.97 1.47
C GLY A 98 -1.52 -6.65 2.75
N GLY A 99 -2.06 -7.82 3.06
CA GLY A 99 -1.66 -8.61 4.22
C GLY A 99 -2.69 -9.66 4.62
N PRO A 100 -2.48 -10.32 5.78
CA PRO A 100 -3.29 -11.46 6.22
C PRO A 100 -4.81 -11.24 6.24
N PRO A 101 -5.35 -10.07 6.66
CA PRO A 101 -6.80 -9.81 6.61
C PRO A 101 -7.39 -9.90 5.19
N PHE A 102 -6.55 -9.70 4.16
CA PHE A 102 -6.94 -9.80 2.75
C PHE A 102 -6.47 -11.10 2.10
N ARG A 103 -6.13 -12.11 2.92
CA ARG A 103 -5.57 -13.40 2.50
C ARG A 103 -4.26 -13.29 1.71
N GLY A 104 -3.61 -12.13 1.75
CA GLY A 104 -2.27 -11.94 1.19
C GLY A 104 -1.19 -12.29 2.21
N GLU A 105 0.00 -12.61 1.72
CA GLU A 105 1.17 -12.78 2.59
C GLU A 105 1.62 -11.42 3.13
N LYS A 106 2.13 -11.45 4.35
CA LYS A 106 2.77 -10.29 4.96
C LYS A 106 4.17 -10.15 4.39
N ARG A 107 4.56 -8.93 4.02
CA ARG A 107 5.92 -8.68 3.50
C ARG A 107 6.92 -8.69 4.65
N GLU A 108 8.02 -9.43 4.49
CA GLU A 108 9.08 -9.53 5.49
C GLU A 108 10.42 -9.00 4.97
N GLY A 109 11.34 -8.66 5.88
CA GLY A 109 12.69 -8.21 5.50
C GLY A 109 13.48 -9.28 4.76
N SER A 110 13.22 -10.55 5.06
CA SER A 110 13.81 -11.74 4.42
C SER A 110 13.53 -11.78 2.91
N ASP A 111 12.35 -11.33 2.46
CA ASP A 111 11.97 -11.26 1.05
C ASP A 111 12.88 -10.28 0.28
N VAL A 112 13.18 -9.14 0.91
CA VAL A 112 14.05 -8.10 0.34
C VAL A 112 15.49 -8.62 0.24
N GLU A 113 15.99 -9.26 1.30
CA GLU A 113 17.34 -9.83 1.29
C GLU A 113 17.50 -10.88 0.19
N ARG A 114 16.49 -11.75 0.03
CA ARG A 114 16.46 -12.74 -1.06
C ARG A 114 16.47 -12.08 -2.43
N MET A 115 15.66 -11.04 -2.64
CA MET A 115 15.63 -10.29 -3.90
C MET A 115 17.00 -9.66 -4.21
N LEU A 116 17.65 -9.03 -3.24
CA LEU A 116 18.96 -8.39 -3.42
C LEU A 116 20.05 -9.43 -3.77
N TYR A 117 20.01 -10.58 -3.10
CA TYR A 117 20.91 -11.69 -3.40
C TYR A 117 20.74 -12.19 -4.85
N ASP A 118 19.50 -12.46 -5.26
CA ASP A 118 19.19 -12.93 -6.61
C ASP A 118 19.57 -11.90 -7.69
N PHE A 119 19.34 -10.61 -7.41
CA PHE A 119 19.71 -9.52 -8.30
C PHE A 119 21.23 -9.39 -8.47
N GLY A 120 21.99 -9.47 -7.37
CA GLY A 120 23.46 -9.44 -7.42
C GLY A 120 24.03 -10.61 -8.23
N LYS A 121 23.47 -11.80 -8.06
CA LYS A 121 23.84 -12.99 -8.84
C LYS A 121 23.54 -12.84 -10.33
N TYR A 122 22.42 -12.20 -10.69
CA TYR A 122 22.08 -11.92 -12.09
C TYR A 122 23.08 -10.98 -12.75
N LEU A 123 23.49 -9.90 -12.07
CA LEU A 123 24.45 -8.94 -12.59
C LEU A 123 25.84 -9.55 -12.81
N GLN A 124 26.26 -10.51 -11.97
CA GLN A 124 27.54 -11.20 -12.11
C GLN A 124 27.59 -12.20 -13.28
N LYS A 125 26.44 -12.58 -13.84
CA LYS A 125 26.37 -13.49 -15.01
C LYS A 125 26.44 -12.77 -16.36
N LYS A 126 26.45 -11.43 -16.36
CA LYS A 126 26.65 -10.59 -17.54
C LYS A 126 28.07 -10.03 -17.54
#